data_AF-A0A524HBV7-F1
#
_entry.id   AF-A0A524HBV7-F1
#
_cell.length_a   1.000
_cell.length_b   1.000
_cell.length_c   1.000
_cell.angle_alpha   90.00
_cell.angle_beta   90.00
_cell.angle_gamma   90.00
#
_symmetry.space_group_name_H-M   'P 1'
#
loop_
_entity.id
_entity.type
_entity.pdbx_description
1 polymer ?
#
loop_
_entity_poly.entity_id
_entity_poly.type
_entity_poly.pdbx_seq_one_letter_code
_entity_poly.pdbx_strand_id
1 'polypeptide(L)'
;MLHYHLLPCGVRTVITNALRALIAYGGYDYLEIDLISSDARREPGDKLAEELLDWARRKGPGQFRLNQVEISELAYNHQAAPDLESLFDQAQHISNRLLEVMELGRSDLENPYILHVHNGNLGKNPYLTLALKILADQLSRENLPAWILYQMHDFAESNRPDCWKALRDCSGQTDPDLAVEMMYPGGDNGRVQWVCINSGDKQALLSMGIDSDFVSVLPNCIAVDTFTAEPLTAKS
;
A
#
# COMPACT_ATOMS: atom_id res chain seq x y z
N MET A 1 -4.14 4.10 4.81
CA MET A 1 -2.82 3.41 4.82
C MET A 1 -3.05 1.91 4.84
N LEU A 2 -2.60 1.19 3.84
CA LEU A 2 -2.83 -0.24 3.68
C LEU A 2 -1.50 -1.00 3.63
N HIS A 3 -1.39 -2.04 4.46
CA HIS A 3 -0.34 -3.03 4.36
C HIS A 3 -0.86 -4.41 4.78
N TYR A 4 -0.18 -5.48 4.40
CA TYR A 4 -0.61 -6.86 4.70
C TYR A 4 -0.73 -7.09 6.22
N HIS A 5 0.31 -6.74 6.98
CA HIS A 5 0.38 -6.90 8.43
C HIS A 5 1.26 -5.81 9.08
N LEU A 6 1.16 -5.58 10.39
CA LEU A 6 1.88 -4.54 11.13
C LEU A 6 2.91 -5.10 12.12
N LEU A 7 3.31 -6.35 11.93
CA LEU A 7 4.43 -6.98 12.64
C LEU A 7 5.69 -6.08 12.64
N PRO A 8 6.47 -6.04 13.73
CA PRO A 8 7.71 -5.27 13.79
C PRO A 8 8.72 -5.72 12.72
N CYS A 9 8.92 -4.87 11.71
CA CYS A 9 9.91 -5.07 10.64
C CYS A 9 10.25 -3.73 9.98
N GLY A 10 11.15 -3.74 8.99
CA GLY A 10 11.53 -2.53 8.25
C GLY A 10 10.34 -1.78 7.65
N VAL A 11 9.32 -2.50 7.15
CA VAL A 11 8.15 -1.88 6.52
C VAL A 11 7.27 -1.16 7.55
N ARG A 12 7.11 -1.72 8.77
CA ARG A 12 6.41 -1.00 9.86
C ARG A 12 7.08 0.35 10.11
N THR A 13 8.41 0.39 10.22
CA THR A 13 9.15 1.65 10.43
C THR A 13 8.91 2.65 9.30
N VAL A 14 8.89 2.19 8.04
CA VAL A 14 8.59 3.04 6.89
C VAL A 14 7.18 3.63 6.99
N ILE A 15 6.17 2.79 7.27
CA ILE A 15 4.78 3.22 7.46
C ILE A 15 4.69 4.24 8.61
N THR A 16 5.28 3.93 9.76
CA THR A 16 5.30 4.83 10.93
C THR A 16 5.93 6.17 10.58
N ASN A 17 7.07 6.19 9.89
CA ASN A 17 7.74 7.43 9.52
C ASN A 17 6.93 8.25 8.51
N ALA A 18 6.31 7.61 7.52
CA ALA A 18 5.44 8.27 6.56
C ALA A 18 4.24 8.92 7.25
N LEU A 19 3.57 8.18 8.15
CA LEU A 19 2.42 8.69 8.91
C LEU A 19 2.82 9.83 9.85
N ARG A 20 3.95 9.71 10.55
CA ARG A 20 4.48 10.79 11.41
C ARG A 20 4.81 12.05 10.60
N ALA A 21 5.40 11.89 9.41
CA ALA A 21 5.70 13.01 8.53
C ALA A 21 4.41 13.69 8.04
N LEU A 22 3.41 12.91 7.65
CA LEU A 22 2.10 13.43 7.23
C LEU A 22 1.42 14.21 8.37
N ILE A 23 1.43 13.66 9.57
CA ILE A 23 0.85 14.28 10.77
C ILE A 23 1.55 15.62 11.11
N ALA A 24 2.88 15.66 11.02
CA ALA A 24 3.66 16.82 11.42
C ALA A 24 3.76 17.92 10.35
N TYR A 25 3.71 17.54 9.07
CA TYR A 25 4.07 18.43 7.95
C TYR A 25 3.04 18.48 6.82
N GLY A 26 1.95 17.72 6.90
CA GLY A 26 0.94 17.63 5.82
C GLY A 26 0.16 18.93 5.56
N GLY A 27 0.15 19.88 6.51
CA GLY A 27 -0.53 21.16 6.35
C GLY A 27 -2.07 21.09 6.43
N TYR A 28 -2.64 19.99 6.95
CA TYR A 28 -4.07 19.78 7.06
C TYR A 28 -4.65 20.31 8.38
N ASP A 29 -5.81 20.95 8.33
CA ASP A 29 -6.56 21.38 9.53
C ASP A 29 -7.17 20.19 10.29
N TYR A 30 -7.58 19.16 9.54
CA TYR A 30 -8.08 17.88 10.03
C TYR A 30 -7.43 16.76 9.24
N LEU A 31 -6.93 15.74 9.94
CA LEU A 31 -6.34 14.56 9.32
C LEU A 31 -6.99 13.30 9.88
N GLU A 32 -7.61 12.52 9.00
CA GLU A 32 -8.14 11.19 9.30
C GLU A 32 -7.32 10.13 8.57
N ILE A 33 -6.96 9.07 9.30
CA ILE A 33 -6.17 7.97 8.76
C ILE A 33 -6.84 6.66 9.12
N ASP A 34 -7.18 5.88 8.10
CA ASP A 34 -7.50 4.46 8.26
C ASP A 34 -6.22 3.64 8.16
N LEU A 35 -5.89 2.95 9.25
CA LEU A 35 -4.81 1.98 9.33
C LEU A 35 -5.39 0.59 9.02
N ILE A 36 -5.19 0.14 7.79
CA ILE A 36 -5.79 -1.07 7.22
C ILE A 36 -4.75 -2.18 7.13
N SER A 37 -4.97 -3.28 7.84
CA SER A 37 -4.14 -4.51 7.74
C SER A 37 -4.88 -5.75 8.24
N SER A 38 -4.28 -6.94 8.09
CA SER A 38 -4.86 -8.19 8.63
C SER A 38 -4.77 -8.34 10.15
N ASP A 39 -4.03 -7.45 10.80
CA ASP A 39 -3.71 -7.48 12.23
C ASP A 39 -3.86 -6.09 12.87
N ALA A 40 -4.64 -5.21 12.23
CA ALA A 40 -4.78 -3.82 12.65
C ALA A 40 -5.38 -3.69 14.05
N ARG A 41 -6.19 -4.65 14.49
CA ARG A 41 -6.82 -4.70 15.84
C ARG A 41 -6.21 -5.79 16.72
N ARG A 42 -4.94 -6.11 16.45
CA ARG A 42 -4.12 -7.01 17.25
C ARG A 42 -2.95 -6.24 17.81
N GLU A 43 -2.22 -6.86 18.73
CA GLU A 43 -1.10 -6.26 19.45
C GLU A 43 -0.12 -5.45 18.57
N PRO A 44 0.29 -5.89 17.36
CA PRO A 44 1.17 -5.09 16.51
C PRO A 44 0.52 -3.80 16.02
N GLY A 45 -0.76 -3.86 15.63
CA GLY A 45 -1.55 -2.73 15.17
C GLY A 45 -1.94 -1.78 16.30
N ASP A 46 -2.35 -2.31 17.45
CA ASP A 46 -2.67 -1.53 18.65
C ASP A 46 -1.48 -0.70 19.11
N LYS A 47 -0.29 -1.31 19.19
CA LYS A 47 0.94 -0.60 19.53
C LYS A 47 1.27 0.53 18.55
N LEU A 48 1.14 0.28 17.25
CA LEU A 48 1.39 1.31 16.25
C LEU A 48 0.38 2.46 16.38
N ALA A 49 -0.89 2.15 16.64
CA ALA A 49 -1.94 3.14 16.82
C ALA A 49 -1.70 4.00 18.06
N GLU A 50 -1.36 3.39 19.20
CA GLU A 50 -0.98 4.09 20.42
C GLU A 50 0.22 5.02 20.18
N GLU A 51 1.28 4.51 19.56
CA GLU A 51 2.48 5.31 19.24
C GLU A 51 2.17 6.52 18.33
N LEU A 52 1.28 6.35 17.35
CA LEU A 52 0.87 7.41 16.44
C LEU A 52 -0.03 8.45 17.11
N LEU A 53 -1.00 8.02 17.91
CA LEU A 53 -1.88 8.92 18.67
C LEU A 53 -1.08 9.76 19.67
N ASP A 54 -0.14 9.15 20.40
CA ASP A 54 0.75 9.87 21.31
C ASP A 54 1.73 10.79 20.60
N TRP A 55 2.14 10.46 19.37
CA TRP A 55 2.90 11.37 18.53
C TRP A 55 2.05 12.56 18.05
N ALA A 56 0.85 12.29 17.53
CA ALA A 56 -0.07 13.30 17.02
C ALA A 56 -0.47 14.32 18.09
N ARG A 57 -0.70 13.88 19.34
CA ARG A 57 -0.96 14.80 20.47
C ARG A 57 0.15 15.84 20.70
N ARG A 58 1.40 15.52 20.31
CA ARG A 58 2.58 16.38 20.52
C ARG A 58 2.96 17.20 19.29
N LYS A 59 2.63 16.73 18.09
CA LYS A 59 3.18 17.24 16.81
C LYS A 59 2.15 17.40 15.69
N GLY A 60 0.94 16.86 15.88
CA GLY A 60 -0.09 16.82 14.86
C GLY A 60 -0.96 18.06 14.80
N PRO A 61 -1.91 18.07 13.86
CA PRO A 61 -2.93 19.11 13.81
C PRO A 61 -3.79 19.09 15.07
N GLY A 62 -4.48 20.19 15.33
CA GLY A 62 -5.42 20.27 16.46
C GLY A 62 -6.54 19.24 16.40
N GLN A 63 -6.83 18.69 15.21
CA GLN A 63 -7.80 17.62 15.00
C GLN A 63 -7.19 16.47 14.19
N PHE A 64 -6.94 15.33 14.85
CA PHE A 64 -6.41 14.11 14.25
C PHE A 64 -7.27 12.92 14.66
N ARG A 65 -7.59 12.05 13.69
CA ARG A 65 -8.31 10.80 13.90
C ARG A 65 -7.56 9.64 13.27
N LEU A 66 -7.43 8.55 14.03
CA LEU A 66 -6.89 7.29 13.55
C LEU A 66 -7.95 6.20 13.75
N ASN A 67 -8.31 5.50 12.68
CA ASN A 67 -9.18 4.33 12.75
C ASN A 67 -8.35 3.08 12.46
N GLN A 68 -8.50 2.04 13.27
CA GLN A 68 -7.92 0.72 13.00
C GLN A 68 -8.95 -0.15 12.29
N VAL A 69 -8.61 -0.59 11.08
CA VAL A 69 -9.47 -1.40 10.23
C VAL A 69 -8.82 -2.74 9.95
N GLU A 70 -9.36 -3.81 10.54
CA GLU A 70 -8.86 -5.16 10.30
C GLU A 70 -9.61 -5.81 9.13
N ILE A 71 -8.86 -6.23 8.11
CA ILE A 71 -9.35 -7.06 7.01
C ILE A 71 -8.45 -8.30 6.96
N SER A 72 -8.94 -9.41 7.51
CA SER A 72 -8.15 -10.63 7.71
C SER A 72 -7.59 -11.22 6.41
N GLU A 73 -8.31 -11.01 5.31
CA GLU A 73 -8.01 -11.48 3.97
C GLU A 73 -6.77 -10.81 3.36
N LEU A 74 -6.27 -9.72 3.97
CA LEU A 74 -5.02 -9.06 3.58
C LEU A 74 -3.76 -9.79 4.04
N ALA A 75 -3.89 -10.81 4.90
CA ALA A 75 -2.75 -11.58 5.38
C ALA A 75 -1.95 -12.21 4.22
N TYR A 76 -0.71 -12.60 4.47
CA TYR A 76 0.06 -13.33 3.46
C TYR A 76 -0.66 -14.61 3.05
N ASN A 77 -0.76 -14.81 1.75
CA ASN A 77 -1.41 -15.96 1.16
C ASN A 77 -0.69 -16.35 -0.13
N HIS A 78 -0.12 -17.55 -0.17
CA HIS A 78 0.52 -18.11 -1.36
C HIS A 78 -0.28 -19.29 -1.93
N GLN A 79 -1.47 -19.56 -1.42
CA GLN A 79 -2.33 -20.64 -1.91
C GLN A 79 -3.01 -20.18 -3.19
N ALA A 80 -2.71 -20.88 -4.28
CA ALA A 80 -3.40 -20.69 -5.56
C ALA A 80 -4.88 -21.00 -5.43
N ALA A 81 -5.70 -20.27 -6.19
CA ALA A 81 -7.10 -20.61 -6.38
C ALA A 81 -7.21 -21.91 -7.21
N PRO A 82 -8.32 -22.66 -7.08
CA PRO A 82 -8.56 -23.84 -7.92
C PRO A 82 -8.60 -23.51 -9.42
N ASP A 83 -9.13 -22.34 -9.75
CA ASP A 83 -9.32 -21.83 -11.10
C ASP A 83 -9.36 -20.29 -11.12
N LEU A 84 -9.43 -19.73 -12.33
CA LEU A 84 -9.46 -18.29 -12.57
C LEU A 84 -10.72 -17.65 -11.97
N GLU A 85 -11.87 -18.30 -12.05
CA GLU A 85 -13.14 -17.78 -11.51
C GLU A 85 -13.04 -17.59 -9.99
N SER A 86 -12.55 -18.61 -9.29
CA SER A 86 -12.33 -18.57 -7.83
C SER A 86 -11.33 -17.48 -7.42
N LEU A 87 -10.28 -17.25 -8.24
CA LEU A 87 -9.32 -16.16 -8.01
C LEU A 87 -10.01 -14.79 -8.07
N PHE A 88 -10.80 -14.56 -9.12
CA PHE A 88 -11.52 -13.31 -9.32
C PHE A 88 -12.58 -13.08 -8.25
N ASP A 89 -13.34 -14.10 -7.86
CA ASP A 89 -14.36 -13.99 -6.81
C ASP A 89 -13.75 -13.53 -5.48
N GLN A 90 -12.64 -14.15 -5.08
CA GLN A 90 -11.94 -13.79 -3.84
C GLN A 90 -11.32 -12.39 -3.92
N ALA A 91 -10.71 -12.04 -5.05
CA ALA A 91 -10.15 -10.71 -5.25
C ALA A 91 -11.25 -9.63 -5.28
N GLN A 92 -12.39 -9.90 -5.90
CA GLN A 92 -13.56 -9.01 -5.93
C GLN A 92 -14.14 -8.83 -4.52
N HIS A 93 -14.22 -9.88 -3.72
CA HIS A 93 -14.62 -9.79 -2.31
C HIS A 93 -13.69 -8.85 -1.53
N ILE A 94 -12.37 -9.01 -1.64
CA ILE A 94 -11.39 -8.11 -1.00
C ILE A 94 -11.54 -6.67 -1.51
N SER A 95 -11.72 -6.47 -2.82
CA SER A 95 -11.94 -5.15 -3.42
C SER A 95 -13.18 -4.46 -2.86
N ASN A 96 -14.30 -5.18 -2.75
CA ASN A 96 -15.54 -4.67 -2.18
C ASN A 96 -15.37 -4.27 -0.71
N ARG A 97 -14.67 -5.10 0.08
CA ARG A 97 -14.35 -4.81 1.48
C ARG A 97 -13.50 -3.56 1.63
N LEU A 98 -12.54 -3.33 0.73
CA LEU A 98 -11.74 -2.11 0.71
C LEU A 98 -12.62 -0.89 0.39
N LEU A 99 -13.48 -0.99 -0.61
CA LEU A 99 -14.37 0.10 -1.00
C LEU A 99 -15.37 0.48 0.12
N GLU A 100 -15.91 -0.52 0.83
CA GLU A 100 -16.79 -0.33 1.99
C GLU A 100 -16.08 0.48 3.10
N VAL A 101 -14.82 0.15 3.39
CA VAL A 101 -14.01 0.80 4.42
C VAL A 101 -13.68 2.24 4.08
N MET A 102 -13.53 2.57 2.80
CA MET A 102 -13.16 3.92 2.36
C MET A 102 -14.24 4.96 2.64
N GLU A 103 -15.49 4.56 2.90
CA GLU A 103 -16.62 5.44 3.26
C GLU A 103 -16.69 6.72 2.39
N LEU A 104 -16.64 6.55 1.07
CA LEU A 104 -16.47 7.64 0.09
C LEU A 104 -17.53 8.75 0.12
N GLY A 105 -18.62 8.59 0.86
CA GLY A 105 -19.61 9.66 1.08
C GLY A 105 -19.05 10.89 1.80
N ARG A 106 -17.84 10.82 2.34
CA ARG A 106 -17.10 11.93 2.95
C ARG A 106 -16.02 12.52 2.04
N SER A 107 -15.92 12.06 0.81
CA SER A 107 -14.86 12.43 -0.15
C SER A 107 -15.45 13.02 -1.43
N ASP A 108 -14.68 13.88 -2.07
CA ASP A 108 -14.97 14.41 -3.40
C ASP A 108 -13.68 14.51 -4.22
N LEU A 109 -13.73 15.05 -5.44
CA LEU A 109 -12.54 15.13 -6.30
C LEU A 109 -11.51 16.16 -5.84
N GLU A 110 -11.90 17.15 -5.03
CA GLU A 110 -10.98 18.15 -4.46
C GLU A 110 -10.36 17.66 -3.15
N ASN A 111 -11.09 16.83 -2.40
CA ASN A 111 -10.64 16.17 -1.19
C ASN A 111 -10.92 14.65 -1.24
N PRO A 112 -10.13 13.91 -2.03
CA PRO A 112 -10.40 12.51 -2.26
C PRO A 112 -9.84 11.59 -1.19
N TYR A 113 -10.40 10.38 -1.14
CA TYR A 113 -9.80 9.32 -0.34
C TYR A 113 -8.50 8.81 -0.99
N ILE A 114 -7.39 8.86 -0.27
CA ILE A 114 -6.10 8.34 -0.74
C ILE A 114 -5.80 6.99 -0.08
N LEU A 115 -5.94 5.91 -0.84
CA LEU A 115 -5.52 4.58 -0.41
C LEU A 115 -4.02 4.41 -0.67
N HIS A 116 -3.21 4.76 0.32
CA HIS A 116 -1.77 4.54 0.27
C HIS A 116 -1.43 3.07 0.54
N VAL A 117 -0.93 2.35 -0.46
CA VAL A 117 -0.58 0.92 -0.44
C VAL A 117 0.94 0.74 -0.45
N HIS A 118 1.48 -0.04 0.50
CA HIS A 118 2.89 -0.41 0.49
C HIS A 118 3.14 -1.77 -0.15
N ASN A 119 3.84 -1.75 -1.30
CA ASN A 119 4.36 -2.92 -2.03
C ASN A 119 3.32 -4.04 -2.26
N GLY A 120 2.09 -3.66 -2.59
CA GLY A 120 1.00 -4.59 -2.91
C GLY A 120 1.27 -5.46 -4.16
N ASN A 121 2.20 -5.04 -5.02
CA ASN A 121 2.57 -5.66 -6.28
C ASN A 121 3.54 -6.83 -6.06
N LEU A 122 4.04 -6.98 -4.84
CA LEU A 122 5.04 -7.98 -4.50
C LEU A 122 4.50 -9.40 -4.55
N GLY A 123 3.18 -9.65 -4.55
CA GLY A 123 2.66 -11.02 -4.65
C GLY A 123 2.73 -11.85 -3.35
N LYS A 124 2.85 -11.18 -2.20
CA LYS A 124 2.71 -11.86 -0.90
C LYS A 124 1.28 -12.33 -0.61
N ASN A 125 0.32 -11.77 -1.34
CA ASN A 125 -1.05 -12.23 -1.44
C ASN A 125 -1.57 -11.89 -2.85
N PRO A 126 -1.57 -12.85 -3.80
CA PRO A 126 -2.06 -12.62 -5.16
C PRO A 126 -3.52 -12.14 -5.22
N TYR A 127 -4.38 -12.57 -4.29
CA TYR A 127 -5.76 -12.09 -4.22
C TYR A 127 -5.82 -10.59 -3.93
N LEU A 128 -4.97 -10.09 -3.02
CA LEU A 128 -4.88 -8.65 -2.75
C LEU A 128 -4.29 -7.90 -3.95
N THR A 129 -3.27 -8.44 -4.60
CA THR A 129 -2.69 -7.81 -5.80
C THR A 129 -3.75 -7.63 -6.89
N LEU A 130 -4.56 -8.67 -7.17
CA LEU A 130 -5.67 -8.57 -8.11
C LEU A 130 -6.79 -7.65 -7.59
N ALA A 131 -7.11 -7.70 -6.30
CA ALA A 131 -8.15 -6.85 -5.70
C ALA A 131 -7.85 -5.36 -5.86
N LEU A 132 -6.59 -4.96 -5.75
CA LEU A 132 -6.17 -3.56 -5.96
C LEU A 132 -6.31 -3.13 -7.42
N LYS A 133 -6.04 -4.03 -8.39
CA LYS A 133 -6.31 -3.78 -9.80
C LYS A 133 -7.81 -3.62 -10.06
N ILE A 134 -8.63 -4.54 -9.54
CA ILE A 134 -10.10 -4.48 -9.65
C ILE A 134 -10.62 -3.17 -9.05
N LEU A 135 -10.13 -2.80 -7.86
CA LEU A 135 -10.50 -1.54 -7.21
C LEU A 135 -10.12 -0.34 -8.09
N ALA A 136 -8.90 -0.28 -8.60
CA ALA A 136 -8.46 0.82 -9.47
C ALA A 136 -9.35 0.99 -10.71
N ASP A 137 -9.68 -0.11 -11.38
CA ASP A 137 -10.54 -0.11 -12.55
C ASP A 137 -11.97 0.32 -12.19
N GLN A 138 -12.49 -0.12 -11.03
CA GLN A 138 -13.79 0.31 -10.53
C GLN A 138 -13.82 1.81 -10.23
N LEU A 139 -12.82 2.33 -9.50
CA LEU A 139 -12.69 3.75 -9.17
C LEU A 139 -12.65 4.62 -10.44
N SER A 140 -12.01 4.12 -11.50
CA SER A 140 -11.92 4.79 -12.79
C SER A 140 -13.27 4.79 -13.51
N ARG A 141 -13.83 3.59 -13.73
CA ARG A 141 -15.08 3.37 -14.47
C ARG A 141 -16.27 4.10 -13.86
N GLU A 142 -16.34 4.14 -12.53
CA GLU A 142 -17.44 4.77 -11.78
C GLU A 142 -17.14 6.22 -11.39
N ASN A 143 -15.97 6.74 -11.77
CA ASN A 143 -15.49 8.08 -11.46
C ASN A 143 -15.59 8.43 -9.96
N LEU A 144 -15.19 7.47 -9.10
CA LEU A 144 -15.28 7.61 -7.65
C LEU A 144 -14.16 8.53 -7.11
N PRO A 145 -14.41 9.30 -6.03
CA PRO A 145 -13.48 10.29 -5.49
C PRO A 145 -12.37 9.64 -4.64
N ALA A 146 -11.62 8.72 -5.24
CA ALA A 146 -10.50 8.07 -4.58
C ALA A 146 -9.36 7.73 -5.53
N TRP A 147 -8.15 7.67 -4.97
CA TRP A 147 -6.93 7.31 -5.67
C TRP A 147 -6.14 6.28 -4.87
N ILE A 148 -5.43 5.42 -5.60
CA ILE A 148 -4.48 4.47 -5.01
C ILE A 148 -3.09 5.05 -5.17
N LEU A 149 -2.42 5.35 -4.05
CA LEU A 149 -1.02 5.72 -4.03
C LEU A 149 -0.20 4.46 -3.78
N TYR A 150 0.48 3.96 -4.81
CA TYR A 150 1.23 2.72 -4.76
C TYR A 150 2.70 2.99 -4.44
N GLN A 151 3.11 2.82 -3.18
CA GLN A 151 4.51 2.97 -2.80
C GLN A 151 5.25 1.64 -2.94
N MET A 152 6.00 1.53 -4.03
CA MET A 152 6.77 0.36 -4.40
C MET A 152 8.20 0.44 -3.85
N HIS A 153 8.65 -0.66 -3.27
CA HIS A 153 10.00 -0.82 -2.72
C HIS A 153 10.79 -1.94 -3.40
N ASP A 154 10.11 -2.94 -3.95
CA ASP A 154 10.70 -4.09 -4.62
C ASP A 154 9.84 -4.49 -5.83
N PHE A 155 10.46 -5.13 -6.81
CA PHE A 155 9.79 -5.86 -7.89
C PHE A 155 9.69 -7.34 -7.51
N ALA A 156 8.56 -8.00 -7.78
CA ALA A 156 8.39 -9.43 -7.49
C ALA A 156 9.36 -10.30 -8.32
N GLU A 157 9.68 -9.84 -9.52
CA GLU A 157 10.58 -10.46 -10.48
C GLU A 157 12.05 -10.35 -10.05
N SER A 158 12.36 -9.44 -9.12
CA SER A 158 13.70 -9.18 -8.61
C SER A 158 13.95 -9.85 -7.26
N ASN A 159 14.67 -10.97 -7.25
CA ASN A 159 15.08 -11.67 -6.03
C ASN A 159 13.92 -12.08 -5.08
N ARG A 160 12.73 -12.36 -5.63
CA ARG A 160 11.57 -12.90 -4.89
C ARG A 160 10.89 -14.05 -5.66
N PRO A 161 11.62 -15.15 -5.96
CA PRO A 161 11.12 -16.22 -6.81
C PRO A 161 9.79 -16.83 -6.32
N ASP A 162 9.59 -16.95 -5.01
CA ASP A 162 8.35 -17.50 -4.44
C ASP A 162 7.16 -16.57 -4.66
N CYS A 163 7.36 -15.27 -4.52
CA CYS A 163 6.35 -14.25 -4.78
C CYS A 163 5.98 -14.20 -6.27
N TRP A 164 6.98 -14.21 -7.14
CA TRP A 164 6.77 -14.27 -8.58
C TRP A 164 6.01 -15.53 -8.98
N LYS A 165 6.43 -16.69 -8.46
CA LYS A 165 5.72 -17.96 -8.67
C LYS A 165 4.28 -17.90 -8.19
N ALA A 166 4.04 -17.36 -6.99
CA ALA A 166 2.70 -17.24 -6.43
C ALA A 166 1.78 -16.42 -7.33
N LEU A 167 2.26 -15.32 -7.90
CA LEU A 167 1.48 -14.49 -8.82
C LEU A 167 1.16 -15.21 -10.13
N ARG A 168 2.16 -15.84 -10.76
CA ARG A 168 1.93 -16.53 -12.05
C ARG A 168 1.01 -17.74 -11.93
N ASP A 169 1.06 -18.44 -10.80
CA ASP A 169 0.37 -19.72 -10.66
C ASP A 169 -0.95 -19.57 -9.85
N CYS A 170 -1.39 -18.34 -9.54
CA CYS A 170 -2.50 -18.11 -8.62
C CYS A 170 -3.89 -18.50 -9.16
N SER A 171 -4.04 -18.71 -10.47
CA SER A 171 -5.32 -19.02 -11.13
C SER A 171 -5.56 -20.51 -11.38
N GLY A 172 -4.80 -21.39 -10.72
CA GLY A 172 -4.83 -22.84 -10.94
C GLY A 172 -3.99 -23.30 -12.14
N GLN A 173 -3.46 -22.36 -12.93
CA GLN A 173 -2.54 -22.58 -14.03
C GLN A 173 -1.47 -21.49 -14.06
N THR A 174 -0.33 -21.74 -14.71
CA THR A 174 0.72 -20.74 -14.89
C THR A 174 0.33 -19.75 -15.98
N ASP A 175 0.16 -18.49 -15.60
CA ASP A 175 -0.21 -17.37 -16.46
C ASP A 175 0.64 -16.12 -16.12
N PRO A 176 1.80 -15.94 -16.78
CA PRO A 176 2.65 -14.78 -16.54
C PRO A 176 2.03 -13.45 -16.99
N ASP A 177 1.14 -13.46 -17.98
CA ASP A 177 0.55 -12.25 -18.53
C ASP A 177 -0.48 -11.69 -17.56
N LEU A 178 -1.33 -12.56 -16.99
CA LEU A 178 -2.22 -12.21 -15.88
C LEU A 178 -1.44 -11.65 -14.68
N ALA A 179 -0.32 -12.28 -14.32
CA ALA A 179 0.52 -11.80 -13.21
C ALA A 179 1.02 -10.38 -13.45
N VAL A 180 1.49 -10.06 -14.66
CA VAL A 180 1.94 -8.70 -15.02
C VAL A 180 0.79 -7.70 -14.98
N GLU A 181 -0.38 -8.05 -15.51
CA GLU A 181 -1.57 -7.19 -15.48
C GLU A 181 -2.01 -6.88 -14.04
N MET A 182 -1.95 -7.87 -13.15
CA MET A 182 -2.25 -7.73 -11.72
C MET A 182 -1.24 -6.85 -10.99
N MET A 183 0.06 -7.05 -11.24
CA MET A 183 1.14 -6.34 -10.54
C MET A 183 1.19 -4.87 -10.90
N TYR A 184 0.94 -4.54 -12.15
CA TYR A 184 1.10 -3.19 -12.68
C TYR A 184 -0.19 -2.72 -13.35
N PRO A 185 -1.27 -2.46 -12.57
CA PRO A 185 -2.46 -1.83 -13.12
C PRO A 185 -2.07 -0.56 -13.87
N GLY A 186 -2.40 -0.53 -15.16
CA GLY A 186 -1.94 0.49 -16.10
C GLY A 186 -2.43 1.90 -15.74
N GLY A 187 -1.62 2.89 -16.09
CA GLY A 187 -1.92 4.32 -15.90
C GLY A 187 -3.15 4.81 -16.66
N ASP A 188 -3.63 4.06 -17.65
CA ASP A 188 -4.80 4.39 -18.46
C ASP A 188 -6.08 4.53 -17.62
N ASN A 189 -6.16 3.89 -16.44
CA ASN A 189 -7.31 4.05 -15.56
C ASN A 189 -7.29 5.38 -14.78
N GLY A 190 -6.16 6.10 -14.75
CA GLY A 190 -6.02 7.42 -14.11
C GLY A 190 -6.22 7.45 -12.58
N ARG A 191 -6.28 6.28 -11.92
CA ARG A 191 -6.56 6.15 -10.48
C ARG A 191 -5.39 5.62 -9.66
N VAL A 192 -4.32 5.18 -10.30
CA VAL A 192 -3.12 4.69 -9.62
C VAL A 192 -1.98 5.69 -9.81
N GLN A 193 -1.46 6.21 -8.70
CA GLN A 193 -0.21 6.97 -8.68
C GLN A 193 0.89 6.05 -8.14
N TRP A 194 1.86 5.73 -8.98
CA TRP A 194 3.05 4.99 -8.58
C TRP A 194 4.07 5.91 -7.93
N VAL A 195 4.67 5.41 -6.87
CA VAL A 195 5.69 6.09 -6.09
C VAL A 195 6.84 5.13 -5.83
N CYS A 196 8.01 5.47 -6.36
CA CYS A 196 9.23 4.69 -6.21
C CYS A 196 10.18 5.34 -5.21
N ILE A 197 10.99 4.53 -4.51
CA ILE A 197 11.99 5.07 -3.57
C ILE A 197 13.25 5.60 -4.25
N ASN A 198 13.48 5.27 -5.53
CA ASN A 198 14.63 5.71 -6.29
C ASN A 198 14.28 5.91 -7.79
N SER A 199 15.18 6.55 -8.52
CA SER A 199 15.01 6.84 -9.95
C SER A 199 15.13 5.61 -10.84
N GLY A 200 15.88 4.58 -10.43
CA GLY A 200 16.03 3.34 -11.20
C GLY A 200 14.70 2.59 -11.31
N ASP A 201 14.00 2.44 -10.20
CA ASP A 201 12.67 1.81 -10.14
C ASP A 201 11.65 2.62 -10.96
N LYS A 202 11.71 3.96 -10.90
CA LYS A 202 10.88 4.82 -11.77
C LYS A 202 11.16 4.51 -13.24
N GLN A 203 12.42 4.45 -13.67
CA GLN A 203 12.76 4.13 -15.07
C GLN A 203 12.28 2.74 -15.48
N ALA A 204 12.32 1.76 -14.58
CA ALA A 204 11.77 0.43 -14.84
C ALA A 204 10.25 0.49 -15.10
N LEU A 205 9.47 1.17 -14.27
CA LEU A 205 8.02 1.35 -14.50
C LEU A 205 7.71 2.08 -15.82
N LEU A 206 8.47 3.12 -16.16
CA LEU A 206 8.32 3.81 -17.45
C LEU A 206 8.63 2.87 -18.63
N SER A 207 9.65 2.02 -18.50
CA SER A 207 10.00 1.05 -19.56
C SER A 207 8.96 -0.06 -19.73
N MET A 208 8.14 -0.31 -18.71
CA MET A 208 6.97 -1.20 -18.78
C MET A 208 5.74 -0.53 -19.43
N GLY A 209 5.82 0.77 -19.73
CA GLY A 209 4.76 1.52 -20.41
C GLY A 209 3.84 2.30 -19.47
N ILE A 210 4.15 2.42 -18.19
CA ILE A 210 3.38 3.30 -17.29
C ILE A 210 3.69 4.76 -17.63
N ASP A 211 2.64 5.57 -17.81
CA ASP A 211 2.77 7.00 -18.13
C ASP A 211 3.59 7.74 -17.06
N SER A 212 4.48 8.62 -17.50
CA SER A 212 5.30 9.45 -16.63
C SER A 212 4.53 10.34 -15.66
N ASP A 213 3.30 10.73 -16.01
CA ASP A 213 2.45 11.55 -15.13
C ASP A 213 1.98 10.75 -13.91
N PHE A 214 1.90 9.42 -14.02
CA PHE A 214 1.51 8.53 -12.94
C PHE A 214 2.69 7.91 -12.18
N VAL A 215 3.94 8.34 -12.42
CA VAL A 215 5.12 7.83 -11.72
C VAL A 215 5.97 8.93 -11.09
N SER A 216 6.03 8.91 -9.76
CA SER A 216 6.81 9.85 -8.94
C SER A 216 7.89 9.15 -8.13
N VAL A 217 8.90 9.90 -7.68
CA VAL A 217 9.91 9.41 -6.73
C VAL A 217 9.63 10.02 -5.36
N LEU A 218 9.44 9.16 -4.35
CA LEU A 218 9.34 9.55 -2.94
C LEU A 218 10.32 8.68 -2.14
N PRO A 219 11.51 9.20 -1.84
CA PRO A 219 12.46 8.50 -0.99
C PRO A 219 11.87 8.23 0.39
N ASN A 220 12.37 7.18 1.07
CA ASN A 220 11.94 6.88 2.44
C ASN A 220 12.18 8.06 3.38
N CYS A 221 11.19 8.35 4.21
CA CYS A 221 11.34 9.32 5.28
C CYS A 221 12.37 8.83 6.31
N ILE A 222 13.42 9.63 6.49
CA ILE A 222 14.46 9.41 7.48
C ILE A 222 14.25 10.34 8.67
N ALA A 223 14.44 9.83 9.89
CA ALA A 223 14.51 10.68 11.07
C ALA A 223 15.86 11.42 11.05
N VAL A 224 15.81 12.76 10.93
CA VAL A 224 17.01 13.60 10.88
C VAL A 224 17.88 13.42 12.15
N ASP A 225 17.24 13.19 13.29
CA ASP A 225 17.91 12.94 14.58
C ASP A 225 18.86 11.73 14.52
N THR A 226 18.58 10.74 13.68
CA THR A 226 19.43 9.55 13.49
C THR A 226 20.79 9.89 12.85
N PHE A 227 20.89 10.99 12.10
CA PHE A 227 22.16 11.46 11.51
C PHE A 227 23.00 12.28 12.47
N THR A 228 22.48 12.58 13.67
CA THR A 228 23.25 13.20 14.76
C THR A 228 23.81 12.16 15.74
N ALA A 229 23.45 10.89 15.58
CA ALA A 229 24.02 9.81 16.38
C ALA A 229 25.48 9.56 15.96
N GLU A 230 26.35 9.31 16.94
CA GLU A 230 27.73 8.92 16.64
C GLU A 230 27.73 7.65 15.76
N PRO A 231 28.57 7.60 14.71
CA PRO A 231 28.71 6.41 13.89
C PRO A 231 28.96 5.19 14.77
N LEU A 232 28.40 4.03 14.40
CA LEU A 232 28.77 2.75 15.01
C LEU A 232 30.24 2.49 14.71
N THR A 233 31.13 2.99 15.56
CA THR A 233 32.54 2.62 15.55
C THR A 233 32.61 1.21 16.09
N ALA A 234 33.17 0.29 15.29
CA ALA A 234 33.46 -1.04 15.78
C ALA A 234 34.35 -0.88 17.02
N LYS A 235 33.90 -1.41 18.17
CA LYS A 235 34.79 -1.53 19.34
C LYS A 235 35.93 -2.44 18.93
N SER A 236 37.11 -1.84 18.76
CA SER A 236 38.39 -2.52 18.54
C SER A 236 38.76 -3.40 19.73
#